data_AF-A0A356JBG6-F1
#
_entry.id   AF-A0A356JBG6-F1
#
_cell.length_a   1.000
_cell.length_b   1.000
_cell.length_c   1.000
_cell.angle_alpha   90.00
_cell.angle_beta   90.00
_cell.angle_gamma   90.00
#
_symmetry.space_group_name_H-M   'P 1'
#
loop_
_entity.id
_entity.type
_entity.pdbx_description
1 polymer ?
#
loop_
_entity_poly.entity_id
_entity_poly.type
_entity_poly.pdbx_seq_one_letter_code
_entity_poly.pdbx_strand_id
1 'polypeptide(L)'
;MRQTFFHELKELEKREKEEKKERVELYLRSRSAALRDSLPLISIILIVIFSIGAAMYAVYLFVDLTRINDVANIHVTSNLKLAARNIQGNVFNDPEKGISNWMLHRDQQNGFEIAHPENWIMGSDSSHLFEIKKYNSQRSANESLAAIIHIDELENPQGLALVEFAAEESKFTASSLKKETLGEKEIIRTGKRRDESGLAYSKIYWQREGKNYCLKVVYYNQNNKEAEKDLNKIVSELKIL
;
A
#
# COMPACT_ATOMS: atom_id res chain seq x y z
N MET A 1 -54.38 70.65 32.96
CA MET A 1 -54.11 70.13 31.60
C MET A 1 -52.80 69.33 31.49
N ARG A 2 -51.68 69.74 32.12
CA ARG A 2 -50.41 68.96 32.11
C ARG A 2 -50.47 67.61 32.86
N GLN A 3 -51.14 67.52 34.02
CA GLN A 3 -51.15 66.29 34.82
C GLN A 3 -51.91 65.12 34.18
N THR A 4 -52.97 65.39 33.43
CA THR A 4 -53.76 64.38 32.71
C THR A 4 -52.97 63.76 31.55
N PHE A 5 -52.24 64.58 30.80
CA PHE A 5 -51.40 64.11 29.68
C PHE A 5 -50.27 63.19 30.15
N PHE A 6 -49.59 63.52 31.25
CA PHE A 6 -48.54 62.65 31.81
C PHE A 6 -49.09 61.33 32.34
N HIS A 7 -50.32 61.32 32.86
CA HIS A 7 -50.96 60.09 33.32
C HIS A 7 -51.35 59.18 32.14
N GLU A 8 -51.89 59.75 31.06
CA GLU A 8 -52.21 59.01 29.83
C GLU A 8 -50.95 58.46 29.16
N LEU A 9 -49.86 59.25 29.11
CA LEU A 9 -48.59 58.80 28.54
C LEU A 9 -47.99 57.64 29.34
N LYS A 10 -48.09 57.69 30.67
CA LYS A 10 -47.59 56.64 31.57
C LYS A 10 -48.43 55.36 31.48
N GLU A 11 -49.74 55.48 31.25
CA GLU A 11 -50.60 54.32 30.96
C GLU A 11 -50.30 53.70 29.59
N LEU A 12 -50.06 54.52 28.57
CA LEU A 12 -49.68 54.05 27.24
C LEU A 12 -48.34 53.31 27.26
N GLU A 13 -47.33 53.87 27.92
CA GLU A 13 -46.03 53.19 28.10
C GLU A 13 -46.16 51.87 28.88
N LYS A 14 -47.08 51.82 29.85
CA LYS A 14 -47.33 50.60 30.62
C LYS A 14 -47.98 49.51 29.75
N ARG A 15 -49.00 49.88 28.96
CA ARG A 15 -49.65 48.96 28.00
C ARG A 15 -48.68 48.46 26.94
N GLU A 16 -47.84 49.36 26.40
CA GLU A 16 -46.84 48.97 25.39
C GLU A 16 -45.78 48.01 25.96
N LYS A 17 -45.38 48.19 27.23
CA LYS A 17 -44.48 47.26 27.94
C LYS A 17 -45.14 45.91 28.21
N GLU A 18 -46.42 45.89 28.53
CA GLU A 18 -47.19 44.65 28.75
C GLU A 18 -47.37 43.88 27.44
N GLU A 19 -47.74 44.55 26.35
CA GLU A 19 -47.84 43.92 25.02
C GLU A 19 -46.48 43.38 24.52
N LYS A 20 -45.39 44.12 24.75
CA LYS A 20 -44.03 43.66 24.41
C LYS A 20 -43.64 42.41 25.22
N LYS A 21 -43.99 42.35 26.51
CA LYS A 21 -43.75 41.16 27.33
C LYS A 21 -44.54 39.95 26.84
N GLU A 22 -45.82 40.14 26.55
CA GLU A 22 -46.70 39.06 26.06
C GLU A 22 -46.20 38.50 24.71
N ARG A 23 -45.78 39.38 23.78
CA ARG A 23 -45.19 38.93 22.51
C ARG A 23 -43.88 38.15 22.70
N VAL A 24 -43.02 38.56 23.64
CA VAL A 24 -41.78 37.86 23.94
C VAL A 24 -42.07 36.49 24.57
N GLU A 25 -43.03 36.40 25.47
CA GLU A 25 -43.44 35.11 26.06
C GLU A 25 -44.04 34.16 25.03
N LEU A 26 -44.88 34.65 24.12
CA LEU A 26 -45.41 33.86 23.00
C LEU A 26 -44.30 33.37 22.07
N TYR A 27 -43.32 34.22 21.75
CA TYR A 27 -42.18 33.83 20.93
C TYR A 27 -41.32 32.76 21.62
N LEU A 28 -41.00 32.93 22.90
CA LEU A 28 -40.25 31.94 23.69
C LEU A 28 -41.00 30.61 23.80
N ARG A 29 -42.32 30.65 24.03
CA ARG A 29 -43.16 29.46 24.10
C ARG A 29 -43.20 28.73 22.75
N SER A 30 -43.36 29.45 21.64
CA SER A 30 -43.33 28.86 20.29
C SER A 30 -41.99 28.22 19.94
N ARG A 31 -40.87 28.86 20.29
CA ARG A 31 -39.51 28.34 20.05
C ARG A 31 -39.20 27.13 20.92
N SER A 32 -39.66 27.12 22.17
CA SER A 32 -39.52 25.98 23.08
C SER A 32 -40.33 24.76 22.62
N ALA A 33 -41.52 24.97 22.05
CA ALA A 33 -42.34 23.90 21.45
C ALA A 33 -41.66 23.32 20.20
N ALA A 34 -41.18 24.17 19.29
CA ALA A 34 -40.45 23.74 18.10
C ALA A 34 -39.16 22.96 18.44
N LEU A 35 -38.43 23.38 19.47
CA LEU A 35 -37.26 22.63 19.97
C LEU A 35 -37.65 21.26 20.55
N ARG A 36 -38.74 21.20 21.33
CA ARG A 36 -39.25 19.96 21.94
C ARG A 36 -39.65 18.92 20.89
N ASP A 37 -40.25 19.36 19.80
CA ASP A 37 -40.70 18.47 18.71
C ASP A 37 -39.56 18.04 17.77
N SER A 38 -38.47 18.82 17.69
CA SER A 38 -37.29 18.50 16.85
C SER A 38 -36.24 17.61 17.54
N LEU A 39 -36.19 17.60 18.87
CA LEU A 39 -35.28 16.76 19.67
C LEU A 39 -35.36 15.25 19.35
N PRO A 40 -36.56 14.61 19.28
CA PRO A 40 -36.64 13.18 18.97
C PRO A 40 -36.12 12.87 17.56
N LEU A 41 -36.26 13.78 16.61
CA LEU A 41 -35.83 13.61 15.22
C LEU A 41 -34.30 13.64 15.10
N ILE A 42 -33.64 14.55 15.83
CA ILE A 42 -32.17 14.60 15.93
C ILE A 42 -31.63 13.33 16.59
N SER A 43 -32.28 12.86 17.66
CA SER A 43 -31.89 11.61 18.33
C SER A 43 -31.99 10.40 17.39
N ILE A 44 -33.05 10.30 16.58
CA ILE A 44 -33.22 9.24 15.59
C ILE A 44 -32.09 9.29 14.53
N ILE A 45 -31.76 10.47 14.01
CA ILE A 45 -30.67 10.63 13.04
C ILE A 45 -29.33 10.19 13.63
N LEU A 46 -29.03 10.60 14.86
CA LEU A 46 -27.80 10.19 15.55
C LEU A 46 -27.75 8.67 15.77
N ILE A 47 -28.87 8.05 16.16
CA ILE A 47 -28.94 6.59 16.32
C ILE A 47 -28.69 5.88 14.99
N VAL A 48 -29.25 6.37 13.89
CA VAL A 48 -29.02 5.79 12.55
C VAL A 48 -27.54 5.89 12.16
N ILE A 49 -26.91 7.05 12.35
CA ILE A 49 -25.49 7.25 12.06
C ILE A 49 -24.62 6.33 12.94
N PHE A 50 -24.89 6.26 14.24
CA PHE A 50 -24.19 5.37 15.15
C PHE A 50 -24.40 3.90 14.81
N SER A 51 -25.61 3.51 14.37
CA SER A 51 -25.91 2.15 13.96
C SER A 51 -25.16 1.77 12.69
N ILE A 52 -25.05 2.69 11.72
CA ILE A 52 -24.24 2.49 10.50
C ILE A 52 -22.76 2.36 10.86
N GLY A 53 -22.24 3.25 11.71
CA GLY A 53 -20.85 3.19 12.18
C GLY A 53 -20.55 1.91 12.96
N ALA A 54 -21.44 1.50 13.86
CA ALA A 54 -21.32 0.26 14.63
C ALA A 54 -21.42 -0.97 13.72
N ALA A 55 -22.29 -0.97 12.70
CA ALA A 55 -22.37 -2.04 11.72
C ALA A 55 -21.08 -2.14 10.89
N MET A 56 -20.54 -1.02 10.40
CA MET A 56 -19.26 -1.00 9.69
C MET A 56 -18.11 -1.51 10.57
N TYR A 57 -18.07 -1.08 11.83
CA TYR A 57 -17.06 -1.51 12.79
C TYR A 57 -17.21 -3.00 13.17
N ALA A 58 -18.44 -3.50 13.30
CA ALA A 58 -18.71 -4.91 13.54
C ALA A 58 -18.31 -5.77 12.35
N VAL A 59 -18.52 -5.31 11.11
CA VAL A 59 -18.03 -5.98 9.90
C VAL A 59 -16.50 -5.99 9.87
N TYR A 60 -15.86 -4.87 10.19
CA TYR A 60 -14.39 -4.78 10.30
C TYR A 60 -13.85 -5.77 11.34
N LEU A 61 -14.40 -5.77 12.56
CA LEU A 61 -14.03 -6.70 13.62
C LEU A 61 -14.35 -8.15 13.26
N PHE A 62 -15.45 -8.42 12.56
CA PHE A 62 -15.78 -9.76 12.10
C PHE A 62 -14.74 -10.26 11.10
N VAL A 63 -14.31 -9.44 10.14
CA VAL A 63 -13.24 -9.77 9.20
C VAL A 63 -11.92 -10.06 9.92
N ASP A 64 -11.59 -9.26 10.94
CA ASP A 64 -10.35 -9.38 11.71
C ASP A 64 -10.37 -10.59 12.67
N LEU A 65 -11.46 -10.80 13.41
CA LEU A 65 -11.63 -11.89 14.40
C LEU A 65 -11.80 -13.26 13.76
N THR A 66 -12.53 -13.36 12.64
CA THR A 66 -12.83 -14.66 12.02
C THR A 66 -11.67 -15.21 11.20
N ARG A 67 -10.58 -14.44 11.00
CA ARG A 67 -9.51 -14.77 10.06
C ARG A 67 -10.04 -15.27 8.71
N ILE A 68 -11.19 -14.76 8.24
CA ILE A 68 -11.71 -15.11 6.90
C ILE A 68 -10.74 -14.68 5.78
N ASN A 69 -9.78 -13.80 6.10
CA ASN A 69 -8.57 -13.57 5.31
C ASN A 69 -7.75 -14.84 5.00
N ASP A 70 -7.89 -15.94 5.74
CA ASP A 70 -7.16 -17.18 5.48
C ASP A 70 -7.98 -18.24 4.72
N VAL A 71 -9.32 -18.20 4.73
CA VAL A 71 -10.16 -19.30 4.21
C VAL A 71 -11.00 -18.92 2.98
N ALA A 72 -11.32 -17.64 2.76
CA ALA A 72 -12.06 -17.17 1.58
C ALA A 72 -11.15 -16.54 0.50
N ASN A 73 -9.83 -16.69 0.64
CA ASN A 73 -8.81 -15.76 0.14
C ASN A 73 -8.34 -15.97 -1.31
N ILE A 74 -9.17 -16.49 -2.23
CA ILE A 74 -8.66 -16.72 -3.60
C ILE A 74 -9.40 -15.94 -4.69
N HIS A 75 -10.71 -15.67 -4.55
CA HIS A 75 -11.48 -15.08 -5.67
C HIS A 75 -12.15 -13.74 -5.39
N VAL A 76 -12.62 -13.46 -4.17
CA VAL A 76 -13.31 -12.19 -3.87
C VAL A 76 -12.32 -11.14 -3.34
N THR A 77 -11.36 -11.55 -2.51
CA THR A 77 -10.32 -10.67 -1.96
C THR A 77 -9.28 -10.24 -2.99
N SER A 78 -8.94 -11.08 -3.98
CA SER A 78 -7.97 -10.73 -5.03
C SER A 78 -8.49 -9.59 -5.90
N ASN A 79 -9.72 -9.66 -6.41
CA ASN A 79 -10.30 -8.62 -7.26
C ASN A 79 -10.46 -7.27 -6.53
N LEU A 80 -10.86 -7.29 -5.25
CA LEU A 80 -10.98 -6.08 -4.44
C LEU A 80 -9.62 -5.48 -4.06
N LYS A 81 -8.62 -6.30 -3.69
CA LYS A 81 -7.24 -5.85 -3.45
C LYS A 81 -6.61 -5.30 -4.73
N LEU A 82 -6.79 -5.99 -5.85
CA LEU A 82 -6.32 -5.56 -7.17
C LEU A 82 -6.99 -4.25 -7.58
N ALA A 83 -8.31 -4.09 -7.37
CA ALA A 83 -9.01 -2.84 -7.65
C ALA A 83 -8.50 -1.67 -6.79
N ALA A 84 -8.32 -1.89 -5.47
CA ALA A 84 -7.75 -0.87 -4.58
C ALA A 84 -6.32 -0.48 -4.99
N ARG A 85 -5.51 -1.44 -5.44
CA ARG A 85 -4.12 -1.22 -5.89
C ARG A 85 -4.04 -0.59 -7.29
N ASN A 86 -4.97 -0.94 -8.19
CA ASN A 86 -5.15 -0.27 -9.48
C ASN A 86 -5.44 1.22 -9.28
N ILE A 87 -6.32 1.55 -8.32
CA ILE A 87 -6.65 2.93 -7.96
C ILE A 87 -5.42 3.66 -7.37
N GLN A 88 -4.54 2.95 -6.67
CA GLN A 88 -3.28 3.49 -6.15
C GLN A 88 -2.15 3.62 -7.21
N GLY A 89 -2.36 3.12 -8.44
CA GLY A 89 -1.34 3.14 -9.49
C GLY A 89 -0.20 2.13 -9.30
N ASN A 90 -0.38 1.13 -8.45
CA ASN A 90 0.64 0.13 -8.10
C ASN A 90 0.54 -1.14 -8.94
N VAL A 91 -0.22 -1.11 -10.03
CA VAL A 91 -0.42 -2.25 -10.92
C VAL A 91 0.26 -1.99 -12.26
N PHE A 92 1.10 -2.93 -12.67
CA PHE A 92 1.87 -2.91 -13.90
C PHE A 92 1.34 -3.95 -14.88
N ASN A 93 1.20 -3.54 -16.14
CA ASN A 93 0.80 -4.36 -17.26
C ASN A 93 1.74 -4.08 -18.43
N ASP A 94 2.29 -5.13 -19.04
CA ASP A 94 3.05 -5.08 -20.29
C ASP A 94 2.57 -6.25 -21.17
N PRO A 95 1.61 -6.00 -22.08
CA PRO A 95 1.06 -7.05 -22.95
C PRO A 95 2.09 -7.70 -23.86
N GLU A 96 3.12 -6.97 -24.31
CA GLU A 96 4.14 -7.49 -25.22
C GLU A 96 4.98 -8.58 -24.56
N LYS A 97 5.23 -8.44 -23.25
CA LYS A 97 5.92 -9.44 -22.43
C LYS A 97 4.97 -10.40 -21.74
N GLY A 98 3.66 -10.30 -21.99
CA GLY A 98 2.61 -11.11 -21.36
C GLY A 98 2.59 -10.92 -19.83
N ILE A 99 2.76 -9.70 -19.36
CA ILE A 99 2.69 -9.28 -17.97
C ILE A 99 1.32 -8.63 -17.75
N SER A 100 0.54 -9.17 -16.83
CA SER A 100 -0.77 -8.63 -16.47
C SER A 100 -0.97 -8.70 -14.96
N ASN A 101 -1.51 -7.64 -14.37
CA ASN A 101 -1.83 -7.53 -12.96
C ASN A 101 -0.61 -7.75 -12.03
N TRP A 102 0.57 -7.30 -12.47
CA TRP A 102 1.75 -7.35 -11.63
C TRP A 102 1.78 -6.17 -10.67
N MET A 103 2.38 -6.36 -9.52
CA MET A 103 2.61 -5.32 -8.53
C MET A 103 3.87 -4.55 -8.89
N LEU A 104 3.77 -3.22 -8.94
CA LEU A 104 4.91 -2.34 -9.09
C LEU A 104 5.38 -1.87 -7.72
N HIS A 105 6.62 -2.18 -7.39
CA HIS A 105 7.30 -1.63 -6.22
C HIS A 105 8.26 -0.52 -6.68
N ARG A 106 8.18 0.65 -6.06
CA ARG A 106 9.05 1.78 -6.32
C ARG A 106 9.75 2.20 -5.04
N ASP A 107 11.07 2.17 -5.07
CA ASP A 107 11.90 2.72 -4.00
C ASP A 107 12.67 3.93 -4.55
N GLN A 108 12.14 5.13 -4.27
CA GLN A 108 12.76 6.37 -4.72
C GLN A 108 14.03 6.71 -3.95
N GLN A 109 14.19 6.19 -2.72
CA GLN A 109 15.36 6.47 -1.90
C GLN A 109 16.57 5.69 -2.42
N ASN A 110 16.36 4.43 -2.81
CA ASN A 110 17.40 3.56 -3.35
C ASN A 110 17.44 3.56 -4.89
N GLY A 111 16.48 4.22 -5.54
CA GLY A 111 16.50 4.52 -6.97
C GLY A 111 16.21 3.32 -7.87
N PHE A 112 15.23 2.50 -7.51
CA PHE A 112 14.80 1.39 -8.37
C PHE A 112 13.28 1.22 -8.42
N GLU A 113 12.80 0.69 -9.54
CA GLU A 113 11.44 0.16 -9.67
C GLU A 113 11.50 -1.29 -10.14
N ILE A 114 10.66 -2.14 -9.55
CA ILE A 114 10.59 -3.56 -9.89
C ILE A 114 9.14 -4.01 -9.94
N ALA A 115 8.77 -4.68 -11.03
CA ALA A 115 7.45 -5.29 -11.19
C ALA A 115 7.52 -6.77 -10.86
N HIS A 116 6.57 -7.29 -10.08
CA HIS A 116 6.49 -8.70 -9.74
C HIS A 116 5.05 -9.23 -9.73
N PRO A 117 4.82 -10.54 -9.93
CA PRO A 117 3.47 -11.09 -9.86
C PRO A 117 2.82 -10.85 -8.49
N GLU A 118 1.50 -10.61 -8.48
CA GLU A 118 0.74 -10.38 -7.24
C GLU A 118 0.77 -11.58 -6.28
N ASN A 119 0.85 -12.80 -6.82
CA ASN A 119 0.93 -14.02 -6.04
C ASN A 119 2.32 -14.29 -5.46
N TRP A 120 3.27 -13.36 -5.54
CA TRP A 120 4.53 -13.46 -4.81
C TRP A 120 4.41 -12.72 -3.49
N ILE A 121 4.96 -13.32 -2.43
CA ILE A 121 4.84 -12.78 -1.08
C ILE A 121 6.03 -11.86 -0.83
N MET A 122 5.74 -10.59 -0.54
CA MET A 122 6.76 -9.64 -0.08
C MET A 122 7.36 -10.13 1.24
N GLY A 123 8.67 -10.12 1.30
CA GLY A 123 9.42 -10.32 2.53
C GLY A 123 9.16 -9.21 3.54
N SER A 124 9.28 -9.55 4.82
CA SER A 124 9.25 -8.59 5.92
C SER A 124 10.64 -8.37 6.52
N ASP A 125 11.69 -8.94 5.92
CA ASP A 125 13.04 -8.83 6.43
C ASP A 125 13.60 -7.44 6.14
N SER A 126 13.99 -6.73 7.21
CA SER A 126 14.62 -5.41 7.12
C SER A 126 16.09 -5.47 6.68
N SER A 127 16.66 -6.67 6.52
CA SER A 127 18.04 -6.85 6.09
C SER A 127 18.25 -6.57 4.59
N HIS A 128 17.18 -6.65 3.80
CA HIS A 128 17.19 -6.44 2.35
C HIS A 128 16.40 -5.18 2.00
N LEU A 129 16.81 -4.44 0.97
CA LEU A 129 16.05 -3.29 0.47
C LEU A 129 14.71 -3.73 -0.14
N PHE A 130 14.70 -4.92 -0.74
CA PHE A 130 13.52 -5.55 -1.29
C PHE A 130 13.67 -7.06 -1.24
N GLU A 131 12.62 -7.77 -0.83
CA GLU A 131 12.56 -9.23 -0.82
C GLU A 131 11.20 -9.69 -1.34
N ILE A 132 11.19 -10.65 -2.27
CA ILE A 132 9.97 -11.36 -2.68
C ILE A 132 10.21 -12.87 -2.75
N LYS A 133 9.23 -13.63 -2.28
CA LYS A 133 9.24 -15.09 -2.17
C LYS A 133 8.16 -15.71 -3.05
N LYS A 134 8.55 -16.70 -3.85
CA LYS A 134 7.62 -17.61 -4.53
C LYS A 134 7.64 -18.95 -3.83
N TYR A 135 6.46 -19.44 -3.47
CA TYR A 135 6.27 -20.79 -2.94
C TYR A 135 5.72 -21.71 -4.03
N ASN A 136 6.00 -23.01 -3.95
CA ASN A 136 5.48 -23.98 -4.92
C ASN A 136 3.95 -24.15 -4.83
N SER A 137 3.37 -23.91 -3.64
CA SER A 137 1.95 -23.90 -3.38
C SER A 137 1.65 -22.92 -2.26
N GLN A 138 0.65 -22.06 -2.46
CA GLN A 138 0.17 -21.11 -1.45
C GLN A 138 -0.94 -21.69 -0.54
N ARG A 139 -1.16 -23.01 -0.61
CA ARG A 139 -2.36 -23.68 -0.04
C ARG A 139 -2.07 -24.60 1.14
N SER A 140 -0.83 -24.73 1.60
CA SER A 140 -0.48 -25.71 2.64
C SER A 140 0.47 -25.12 3.66
N ALA A 141 0.34 -25.47 4.94
CA ALA A 141 1.26 -25.03 5.99
C ALA A 141 2.73 -25.49 5.80
N ASN A 142 3.00 -26.39 4.84
CA ASN A 142 4.33 -26.91 4.51
C ASN A 142 4.84 -26.34 3.17
N GLU A 143 4.79 -25.01 3.01
CA GLU A 143 5.16 -24.35 1.77
C GLU A 143 6.67 -24.49 1.49
N SER A 144 7.02 -25.30 0.49
CA SER A 144 8.39 -25.33 -0.01
C SER A 144 8.64 -24.13 -0.90
N LEU A 145 9.68 -23.33 -0.59
CA LEU A 145 10.13 -22.22 -1.42
C LEU A 145 10.49 -22.72 -2.82
N ALA A 146 10.04 -21.99 -3.84
CA ALA A 146 10.40 -22.21 -5.23
C ALA A 146 11.56 -21.31 -5.63
N ALA A 147 11.45 -20.02 -5.30
CA ALA A 147 12.46 -19.02 -5.58
C ALA A 147 12.33 -17.82 -4.65
N ILE A 148 13.42 -17.05 -4.55
CA ILE A 148 13.47 -15.81 -3.80
C ILE A 148 14.29 -14.78 -4.59
N ILE A 149 13.88 -13.51 -4.55
CA ILE A 149 14.63 -12.38 -5.10
C ILE A 149 14.88 -11.37 -3.99
N HIS A 150 16.14 -11.01 -3.80
CA HIS A 150 16.55 -9.92 -2.91
C HIS A 150 17.22 -8.81 -3.70
N ILE A 151 17.05 -7.57 -3.26
CA ILE A 151 17.87 -6.43 -3.66
C ILE A 151 18.59 -5.89 -2.43
N ASP A 152 19.89 -5.74 -2.57
CA ASP A 152 20.80 -5.26 -1.52
C ASP A 152 21.62 -4.07 -2.01
N GLU A 153 21.93 -3.14 -1.10
CA GLU A 153 23.03 -2.19 -1.26
C GLU A 153 24.31 -2.85 -0.74
N LEU A 154 25.39 -2.72 -1.50
CA LEU A 154 26.69 -3.30 -1.19
C LEU A 154 27.76 -2.22 -1.14
N GLU A 155 28.60 -2.30 -0.11
CA GLU A 155 29.75 -1.40 0.05
C GLU A 155 30.87 -1.74 -0.94
N ASN A 156 31.47 -0.71 -1.53
CA ASN A 156 32.66 -0.83 -2.38
C ASN A 156 33.78 0.06 -1.83
N PRO A 157 34.36 -0.29 -0.66
CA PRO A 157 35.34 0.55 0.02
C PRO A 157 36.63 0.74 -0.79
N GLN A 158 36.92 -0.21 -1.69
CA GLN A 158 38.09 -0.17 -2.55
C GLN A 158 37.89 0.70 -3.80
N GLY A 159 36.66 1.15 -4.09
CA GLY A 159 36.36 1.99 -5.25
C GLY A 159 36.57 1.27 -6.60
N LEU A 160 36.40 -0.05 -6.62
CA LEU A 160 36.57 -0.88 -7.83
C LEU A 160 35.53 -0.51 -8.89
N ALA A 161 35.83 -0.67 -10.18
CA ALA A 161 34.80 -0.53 -11.20
C ALA A 161 33.79 -1.68 -11.06
N LEU A 162 32.57 -1.46 -11.55
CA LEU A 162 31.44 -2.36 -11.31
C LEU A 162 31.72 -3.82 -11.71
N VAL A 163 32.45 -4.05 -12.80
CA VAL A 163 32.80 -5.41 -13.25
C VAL A 163 33.82 -6.10 -12.36
N GLU A 164 34.82 -5.37 -11.85
CA GLU A 164 35.80 -5.92 -10.91
C GLU A 164 35.14 -6.16 -9.56
N PHE A 165 34.32 -5.23 -9.10
CA PHE A 165 33.52 -5.37 -7.89
C PHE A 165 32.62 -6.62 -7.94
N ALA A 166 31.86 -6.78 -9.03
CA ALA A 166 30.98 -7.94 -9.20
C ALA A 166 31.76 -9.27 -9.25
N ALA A 167 32.97 -9.25 -9.82
CA ALA A 167 33.86 -10.39 -9.89
C ALA A 167 34.38 -10.77 -8.49
N GLU A 168 34.85 -9.80 -7.71
CA GLU A 168 35.31 -10.02 -6.33
C GLU A 168 34.17 -10.52 -5.44
N GLU A 169 33.03 -9.85 -5.45
CA GLU A 169 31.86 -10.20 -4.62
C GLU A 169 31.23 -11.54 -5.00
N SER A 170 31.38 -11.97 -6.26
CA SER A 170 30.93 -13.28 -6.70
C SER A 170 32.00 -14.36 -6.66
N LYS A 171 33.25 -14.03 -6.29
CA LYS A 171 34.42 -14.91 -6.40
C LYS A 171 34.61 -15.49 -7.82
N PHE A 172 34.35 -14.68 -8.83
CA PHE A 172 34.49 -15.03 -10.24
C PHE A 172 35.58 -14.20 -10.92
N THR A 173 35.95 -14.59 -12.13
CA THR A 173 36.80 -13.75 -12.98
C THR A 173 35.95 -12.73 -13.73
N ALA A 174 36.41 -11.49 -13.84
CA ALA A 174 35.70 -10.41 -14.52
C ALA A 174 35.32 -10.77 -15.97
N SER A 175 36.18 -11.52 -16.67
CA SER A 175 35.94 -11.99 -18.04
C SER A 175 34.81 -13.02 -18.17
N SER A 176 34.41 -13.67 -17.07
CA SER A 176 33.30 -14.63 -17.04
C SER A 176 31.93 -13.99 -16.86
N LEU A 177 31.90 -12.69 -16.55
CA LEU A 177 30.69 -11.92 -16.31
C LEU A 177 30.19 -11.29 -17.60
N LYS A 178 28.87 -11.22 -17.76
CA LYS A 178 28.25 -10.61 -18.92
C LYS A 178 27.90 -9.16 -18.61
N LYS A 179 28.39 -8.24 -19.44
CA LYS A 179 27.94 -6.85 -19.45
C LYS A 179 26.70 -6.72 -20.30
N GLU A 180 25.67 -6.09 -19.76
CA GLU A 180 24.42 -5.77 -20.46
C GLU A 180 24.05 -4.31 -20.15
N THR A 181 23.14 -3.76 -20.93
CA THR A 181 22.56 -2.43 -20.73
C THR A 181 21.08 -2.58 -20.43
N LEU A 182 20.63 -1.95 -19.34
CA LEU A 182 19.22 -1.89 -18.93
C LEU A 182 18.79 -0.42 -19.03
N GLY A 183 18.12 -0.07 -20.14
CA GLY A 183 17.96 1.32 -20.54
C GLY A 183 19.31 1.96 -20.85
N GLU A 184 19.66 3.05 -20.15
CA GLU A 184 20.94 3.76 -20.30
C GLU A 184 21.99 3.33 -19.28
N LYS A 185 21.68 2.39 -18.39
CA LYS A 185 22.57 1.97 -17.29
C LYS A 185 23.28 0.67 -17.64
N GLU A 186 24.59 0.61 -17.36
CA GLU A 186 25.36 -0.63 -17.42
C GLU A 186 25.00 -1.54 -16.25
N ILE A 187 24.76 -2.81 -16.54
CA ILE A 187 24.56 -3.86 -15.54
C ILE A 187 25.53 -5.01 -15.80
N ILE A 188 25.91 -5.71 -14.72
CA ILE A 188 26.78 -6.89 -14.79
C ILE A 188 26.02 -8.12 -14.30
N ARG A 189 25.95 -9.17 -15.11
CA ARG A 189 25.23 -10.41 -14.79
C ARG A 189 26.20 -11.57 -14.63
N THR A 190 26.03 -12.35 -13.56
CA THR A 190 26.79 -13.59 -13.34
C THR A 190 26.31 -14.74 -14.22
N GLY A 191 25.07 -14.65 -14.73
CA GLY A 191 24.35 -15.79 -15.27
C GLY A 191 23.95 -16.80 -14.18
N LYS A 192 23.32 -17.90 -14.58
CA LYS A 192 22.92 -18.98 -13.67
C LYS A 192 24.17 -19.75 -13.20
N ARG A 193 24.32 -19.85 -11.88
CA ARG A 193 25.42 -20.52 -11.19
C ARG A 193 24.84 -21.45 -10.12
N ARG A 194 25.68 -22.30 -9.52
CA ARG A 194 25.33 -23.10 -8.35
C ARG A 194 26.23 -22.71 -7.20
N ASP A 195 25.67 -22.63 -6.00
CA ASP A 195 26.45 -22.44 -4.79
C ASP A 195 26.97 -23.78 -4.25
N GLU A 196 27.71 -23.72 -3.14
CA GLU A 196 28.27 -24.89 -2.45
C GLU A 196 27.20 -25.87 -1.96
N SER A 197 25.97 -25.39 -1.70
CA SER A 197 24.82 -26.21 -1.32
C SER A 197 24.12 -26.88 -2.51
N GLY A 198 24.55 -26.55 -3.74
CA GLY A 198 23.98 -27.05 -4.98
C GLY A 198 22.75 -26.27 -5.48
N LEU A 199 22.33 -25.21 -4.77
CA LEU A 199 21.23 -24.35 -5.16
C LEU A 199 21.65 -23.47 -6.33
N ALA A 200 20.76 -23.32 -7.31
CA ALA A 200 21.02 -22.43 -8.41
C ALA A 200 20.77 -20.98 -8.00
N TYR A 201 21.57 -20.04 -8.50
CA TYR A 201 21.36 -18.61 -8.29
C TYR A 201 21.83 -17.79 -9.49
N SER A 202 21.42 -16.53 -9.54
CA SER A 202 21.95 -15.52 -10.47
C SER A 202 22.01 -14.18 -9.75
N LYS A 203 23.07 -13.40 -9.98
CA LYS A 203 23.21 -12.03 -9.47
C LYS A 203 23.28 -11.03 -10.62
N ILE A 204 22.78 -9.83 -10.36
CA ILE A 204 22.80 -8.69 -11.28
C ILE A 204 23.27 -7.49 -10.47
N TYR A 205 24.31 -6.84 -10.95
CA TYR A 205 24.93 -5.70 -10.29
C TYR A 205 24.75 -4.43 -11.11
N TRP A 206 24.53 -3.31 -10.43
CA TRP A 206 24.55 -1.98 -11.03
C TRP A 206 25.11 -0.96 -10.03
N GLN A 207 25.49 0.20 -10.55
CA GLN A 207 25.98 1.31 -9.74
C GLN A 207 25.07 2.53 -9.91
N ARG A 208 24.81 3.23 -8.80
CA ARG A 208 24.07 4.50 -8.77
C ARG A 208 24.66 5.39 -7.69
N GLU A 209 24.98 6.64 -8.05
CA GLU A 209 25.50 7.66 -7.10
C GLU A 209 26.70 7.16 -6.26
N GLY A 210 27.58 6.35 -6.85
CA GLY A 210 28.75 5.77 -6.17
C GLY A 210 28.46 4.53 -5.31
N LYS A 211 27.19 4.18 -5.10
CA LYS A 211 26.77 2.95 -4.40
C LYS A 211 26.57 1.80 -5.37
N ASN A 212 26.92 0.59 -4.94
CA ASN A 212 26.68 -0.62 -5.71
C ASN A 212 25.45 -1.34 -5.18
N TYR A 213 24.68 -1.91 -6.08
CA TYR A 213 23.49 -2.66 -5.75
C TYR A 213 23.56 -4.05 -6.37
N CYS A 214 22.93 -5.02 -5.73
CA CYS A 214 22.85 -6.39 -6.21
C CYS A 214 21.42 -6.91 -6.11
N LEU A 215 20.89 -7.37 -7.25
CA LEU A 215 19.71 -8.22 -7.29
C LEU A 215 20.17 -9.67 -7.34
N LYS A 216 19.86 -10.45 -6.30
CA LYS A 216 20.16 -11.89 -6.20
C LYS A 216 18.87 -12.70 -6.32
N VAL A 217 18.85 -13.65 -7.24
CA VAL A 217 17.78 -14.65 -7.36
C VAL A 217 18.33 -16.00 -6.92
N VAL A 218 17.67 -16.68 -5.98
CA VAL A 218 18.00 -18.06 -5.58
C VAL A 218 16.84 -19.00 -5.93
N TYR A 219 17.17 -20.14 -6.52
CA TYR A 219 16.22 -21.15 -6.99
C TYR A 219 16.30 -22.39 -6.10
N TYR A 220 15.22 -22.69 -5.38
CA TYR A 220 15.11 -23.83 -4.47
C TYR A 220 14.52 -25.07 -5.13
N ASN A 221 13.82 -24.91 -6.27
CA ASN A 221 13.30 -26.02 -7.06
C ASN A 221 13.81 -25.95 -8.50
N GLN A 222 14.53 -26.98 -8.94
CA GLN A 222 15.14 -27.04 -10.28
C GLN A 222 14.09 -27.24 -11.39
N ASN A 223 12.85 -27.67 -11.06
CA ASN A 223 11.82 -28.02 -12.04
C ASN A 223 10.65 -27.03 -12.12
N ASN A 224 10.81 -25.79 -11.64
CA ASN A 224 9.74 -24.79 -11.68
C ASN A 224 9.90 -23.82 -12.88
N LYS A 225 9.57 -24.29 -14.08
CA LYS A 225 9.65 -23.51 -15.33
C LYS A 225 8.80 -22.23 -15.31
N GLU A 226 7.69 -22.25 -14.57
CA GLU A 226 6.81 -21.09 -14.42
C GLU A 226 7.47 -20.00 -13.57
N ALA A 227 8.07 -20.39 -12.44
CA ALA A 227 8.86 -19.48 -11.60
C ALA A 227 10.01 -18.84 -12.39
N GLU A 228 10.74 -19.62 -13.18
CA GLU A 228 11.84 -19.11 -14.00
C GLU A 228 11.37 -18.14 -15.10
N LYS A 229 10.20 -18.40 -15.71
CA LYS A 229 9.59 -17.49 -16.68
C LYS A 229 9.15 -16.17 -16.04
N ASP A 230 8.52 -16.22 -14.87
CA ASP A 230 8.16 -15.02 -14.11
C ASP A 230 9.42 -14.23 -13.76
N LEU A 231 10.46 -14.90 -13.24
CA LEU A 231 11.71 -14.26 -12.82
C LEU A 231 12.41 -13.52 -13.96
N ASN A 232 12.49 -14.11 -15.15
CA ASN A 232 13.10 -13.47 -16.30
C ASN A 232 12.38 -12.17 -16.70
N LYS A 233 11.04 -12.15 -16.55
CA LYS A 233 10.23 -10.96 -16.76
C LYS A 233 10.42 -9.92 -15.64
N ILE A 234 10.49 -10.35 -14.38
CA ILE A 234 10.78 -9.44 -13.24
C ILE A 234 12.09 -8.69 -13.49
N VAL A 235 13.12 -9.44 -13.88
CA VAL A 235 14.42 -8.87 -14.17
C VAL A 235 14.40 -7.94 -15.39
N SER A 236 13.62 -8.26 -16.43
CA SER A 236 13.50 -7.39 -17.61
C SER A 236 12.79 -6.07 -17.31
N GLU A 237 11.90 -6.05 -16.32
CA GLU A 237 11.16 -4.86 -15.89
C GLU A 237 11.83 -4.08 -14.77
N LEU A 238 13.02 -4.50 -14.32
CA LEU A 238 13.81 -3.71 -13.38
C LEU A 238 14.15 -2.37 -14.05
N LYS A 239 13.85 -1.27 -13.37
CA LYS A 239 14.24 0.08 -13.78
C LYS A 239 15.14 0.69 -12.73
N ILE A 240 16.26 1.26 -13.18
CA ILE A 240 17.19 2.00 -12.34
C ILE A 240 16.91 3.49 -12.59
N LEU A 241 16.55 4.22 -11.53
CA LEU A 241 16.13 5.62 -11.57
C LEU A 241 17.32 6.59 -11.44
#